data_AF-A0A8S2XKR6-F1
#
_entry.id   AF-A0A8S2XKR6-F1
#
_cell.length_a   1.000
_cell.length_b   1.000
_cell.length_c   1.000
_cell.angle_alpha   90.00
_cell.angle_beta   90.00
_cell.angle_gamma   90.00
#
_symmetry.space_group_name_H-M   'P 1'
#
loop_
_entity.id
_entity.type
_entity.pdbx_description
1 polymer ?
#
loop_
_entity_poly.entity_id
_entity_poly.type
_entity_poly.pdbx_seq_one_letter_code
_entity_poly.pdbx_strand_id
1 'polypeptide(L)'
;ALATYGFNQAQVQRYKCIRSTRGAKQALFINAVGSALIVFASGFIGVILYAYYADCDPYTNKKLGEIDEILPYFVMEVLSNKKGLPGVFLACIFSGSLSTISSGLNSLAGVLIDDVYKRLLGRQLTDQRQGVICKIVSVLLGVLVILLTYVVSYLGSILNATLSLFGVFEGPIMGVFVLGFFFPQANRRGALVGFCLSLALEFWIFLGAQITKNQMKNVRLPLSIANCSDMTNSTLANWTTSTLVPTFLKRNPLIDLYSVSYMWYTPIAVATVIIVGIIVSYLTHPLQPHEIDRKLIISVSDLCCCFLPKRWCGWFRCDADDERDTNEIEMMTHDTSSSDHTTPTTSTFDKKFKLVIKSNMVAPAPIVVSSSIPVAN
;
A
#
# COMPACT_ATOMS: atom_id res chain seq x y z
N ALA A 1 4.31 -1.27 3.10
CA ALA A 1 5.48 -1.51 2.24
C ALA A 1 5.21 -2.59 1.19
N LEU A 2 5.11 -3.87 1.57
CA LEU A 2 4.83 -4.95 0.60
C LEU A 2 3.55 -4.67 -0.21
N ALA A 3 2.53 -4.07 0.41
CA ALA A 3 1.29 -3.70 -0.28
C ALA A 3 1.50 -2.61 -1.32
N THR A 4 2.03 -1.51 -0.83
CA THR A 4 2.31 -0.31 -1.59
C THR A 4 3.23 -0.55 -2.79
N TYR A 5 4.20 -1.46 -2.69
CA TYR A 5 5.15 -1.73 -3.78
C TYR A 5 4.82 -2.97 -4.61
N GLY A 6 4.17 -3.98 -4.03
CA GLY A 6 3.95 -5.27 -4.68
C GLY A 6 2.70 -5.33 -5.55
N PHE A 7 1.60 -4.70 -5.10
CA PHE A 7 0.30 -4.83 -5.75
C PHE A 7 -0.48 -3.52 -5.86
N ASN A 8 0.08 -2.39 -5.42
CA ASN A 8 -0.49 -1.10 -5.77
C ASN A 8 -0.38 -0.88 -7.29
N GLN A 9 -1.53 -0.73 -7.94
CA GLN A 9 -1.60 -0.61 -9.39
C GLN A 9 -0.76 0.55 -9.95
N ALA A 10 -0.69 1.68 -9.24
CA ALA A 10 0.11 2.81 -9.68
C ALA A 10 1.60 2.49 -9.78
N GLN A 11 2.11 1.65 -8.87
CA GLN A 11 3.49 1.22 -8.91
C GLN A 11 3.72 0.15 -9.97
N VAL A 12 2.82 -0.83 -10.08
CA VAL A 12 2.90 -1.89 -11.10
C VAL A 12 2.94 -1.30 -12.51
N GLN A 13 2.12 -0.28 -12.78
CA GLN A 13 2.12 0.42 -14.07
C GLN A 13 3.46 1.10 -14.37
N ARG A 14 4.09 1.75 -13.38
CA ARG A 14 5.42 2.37 -13.55
C ARG A 14 6.49 1.34 -13.88
N TYR A 15 6.43 0.16 -13.27
CA TYR A 15 7.39 -0.91 -13.56
C TYR A 15 7.24 -1.45 -14.99
N LYS A 16 6.02 -1.50 -15.54
CA LYS A 16 5.76 -1.92 -16.93
C LYS A 16 6.33 -0.96 -17.97
N CYS A 17 6.44 0.33 -17.65
CA CYS A 17 7.01 1.32 -18.55
C CYS A 17 8.53 1.19 -18.71
N ILE A 18 9.19 0.39 -17.87
CA ILE A 18 10.64 0.21 -17.88
C ILE A 18 11.00 -1.00 -18.73
N ARG A 19 11.86 -0.79 -19.73
CA ARG A 19 12.26 -1.82 -20.71
C ARG A 19 13.01 -3.01 -20.11
N SER A 20 13.67 -2.83 -18.96
CA SER A 20 14.53 -3.85 -18.35
C SER A 20 14.18 -4.14 -16.89
N THR A 21 14.31 -5.40 -16.47
CA THR A 21 14.06 -5.78 -15.07
C THR A 21 15.05 -5.14 -14.11
N ARG A 22 16.31 -4.96 -14.54
CA ARG A 22 17.34 -4.26 -13.74
C ARG A 22 16.93 -2.80 -13.50
N GLY A 23 16.43 -2.11 -14.53
CA GLY A 23 15.91 -0.75 -14.41
C GLY A 23 14.71 -0.68 -13.46
N ALA A 24 13.78 -1.64 -13.53
CA ALA A 24 12.63 -1.69 -12.64
C ALA A 24 13.03 -1.86 -11.16
N LYS A 25 14.01 -2.73 -10.87
CA LYS A 25 14.57 -2.89 -9.52
C LYS A 25 15.28 -1.64 -9.02
N GLN A 26 16.06 -0.97 -9.89
CA GLN A 26 16.71 0.29 -9.54
C GLN A 26 15.69 1.38 -9.25
N ALA A 27 14.64 1.51 -10.06
CA ALA A 27 13.55 2.46 -9.82
C ALA A 27 12.84 2.20 -8.48
N LEU A 28 12.57 0.93 -8.17
CA LEU A 28 12.00 0.53 -6.87
C LEU A 28 12.92 0.94 -5.70
N PHE A 29 14.22 0.66 -5.81
CA PHE A 29 15.19 1.02 -4.77
C PHE A 29 15.31 2.54 -4.57
N ILE A 30 15.40 3.30 -5.67
CA ILE A 30 15.46 4.77 -5.63
C ILE A 30 14.19 5.32 -4.95
N ASN A 31 13.02 4.80 -5.30
CA ASN A 31 11.76 5.22 -4.70
C ASN A 31 11.70 4.89 -3.20
N ALA A 32 12.19 3.71 -2.79
CA ALA A 32 12.23 3.31 -1.39
C ALA A 32 13.16 4.21 -0.55
N VAL A 33 14.37 4.49 -1.06
CA VAL A 33 15.32 5.39 -0.39
C VAL A 33 14.77 6.82 -0.35
N GLY A 34 14.23 7.33 -1.46
CA GLY A 34 13.63 8.66 -1.52
C GLY A 34 12.46 8.81 -0.54
N SER A 35 11.58 7.80 -0.46
CA SER A 35 10.47 7.79 0.50
C SER A 35 10.96 7.79 1.96
N ALA A 36 12.00 7.01 2.27
CA ALA A 36 12.58 6.99 3.61
C ALA A 36 13.18 8.35 4.01
N LEU A 37 13.88 9.01 3.09
CA LEU A 37 14.43 10.35 3.30
C LEU A 37 13.33 11.39 3.53
N ILE A 38 12.25 11.35 2.74
CA ILE A 38 11.11 12.26 2.91
C ILE A 38 10.46 12.06 4.27
N VAL A 39 10.18 10.82 4.67
CA VAL A 39 9.57 10.50 5.97
C VAL A 39 10.47 10.98 7.13
N PHE A 40 11.78 10.76 7.03
CA PHE A 40 12.74 11.24 8.03
C PHE A 40 12.73 12.77 8.13
N ALA A 41 12.78 13.47 6.99
CA ALA A 41 12.73 14.93 6.94
C ALA A 41 11.41 15.47 7.53
N SER A 42 10.27 14.86 7.20
CA SER A 42 8.96 15.22 7.78
C SER A 42 8.93 15.04 9.29
N GLY A 43 9.50 13.94 9.81
CA GLY A 43 9.63 13.72 11.25
C GLY A 43 10.50 14.78 11.93
N PHE A 44 11.62 15.14 11.32
CA PHE A 44 12.52 16.18 11.81
C PHE A 44 11.85 17.56 11.83
N ILE A 45 11.08 17.91 10.79
CA ILE A 45 10.27 19.13 10.76
C ILE A 45 9.26 19.15 11.92
N GLY A 46 8.62 18.02 12.22
CA GLY A 46 7.71 17.90 13.38
C GLY A 46 8.39 18.23 14.71
N VAL A 47 9.64 17.79 14.91
CA VAL A 47 10.44 18.12 16.11
C VAL A 47 10.80 19.61 16.15
N ILE A 48 11.16 20.22 15.01
CA ILE A 48 11.44 21.66 14.92
C ILE A 48 10.19 22.46 15.29
N LEU A 49 9.03 22.11 14.74
CA LEU A 49 7.77 22.78 15.04
C LEU A 49 7.42 22.68 16.53
N TYR A 50 7.61 21.51 17.13
CA TYR A 50 7.40 21.32 18.57
C TYR A 50 8.33 22.22 19.40
N ALA A 51 9.62 22.28 19.06
CA ALA A 51 10.58 23.12 19.78
C ALA A 51 10.33 24.63 19.59
N TYR A 52 9.91 25.05 18.40
CA TYR A 52 9.62 26.46 18.09
C TYR A 52 8.36 26.96 18.79
N TYR A 53 7.30 26.16 18.84
CA TYR A 53 6.02 26.50 19.46
C TYR A 53 5.87 25.97 20.90
N ALA A 54 6.96 25.60 21.57
CA ALA A 54 6.93 25.03 22.92
C ALA A 54 6.31 25.99 23.95
N ASP A 55 6.57 27.29 23.82
CA ASP A 55 6.14 28.33 24.76
C ASP A 55 4.77 28.95 24.43
N CYS A 56 4.40 28.93 23.14
CA CYS A 56 3.14 29.43 22.65
C CYS A 56 2.67 28.63 21.44
N ASP A 57 1.83 27.62 21.70
CA ASP A 57 1.23 26.80 20.65
C ASP A 57 0.11 27.56 19.91
N PRO A 58 0.26 27.86 18.60
CA PRO A 58 -0.75 28.56 17.81
C PRO A 58 -2.06 27.77 17.68
N TYR A 59 -2.00 26.43 17.80
CA TYR A 59 -3.20 25.59 17.76
C TYR A 59 -4.03 25.73 19.03
N THR A 60 -3.41 25.57 20.20
CA THR A 60 -4.11 25.75 21.49
C THR A 60 -4.57 27.19 21.71
N ASN A 61 -3.85 28.17 21.15
CA ASN A 61 -4.24 29.58 21.15
C ASN A 61 -5.31 29.94 20.09
N LYS A 62 -5.97 28.94 19.45
CA LYS A 62 -7.05 29.10 18.46
C LYS A 62 -6.70 29.99 17.26
N LYS A 63 -5.41 30.15 16.93
CA LYS A 63 -4.97 30.82 15.70
C LYS A 63 -5.11 29.91 14.48
N LEU A 64 -5.20 28.60 14.70
CA LEU A 64 -5.35 27.57 13.67
C LEU A 64 -6.71 26.88 13.83
N GLY A 65 -7.34 26.54 12.69
CA GLY A 65 -8.57 25.74 12.68
C GLY A 65 -8.26 24.26 12.92
N GLU A 66 -7.23 23.76 12.24
CA GLU A 66 -6.81 22.36 12.30
C GLU A 66 -5.31 22.21 12.55
N ILE A 67 -4.91 21.09 13.17
CA ILE A 67 -3.50 20.80 13.49
C ILE A 67 -2.65 20.66 12.22
N ASP A 68 -3.24 20.12 11.14
CA ASP A 68 -2.54 19.86 9.89
C ASP A 68 -2.10 21.16 9.17
N GLU A 69 -2.61 22.32 9.59
CA GLU A 69 -2.28 23.65 9.06
C GLU A 69 -1.02 24.27 9.69
N ILE A 70 -0.48 23.66 10.75
CA ILE A 70 0.64 24.22 11.54
C ILE A 70 1.92 24.41 10.73
N LEU A 71 2.23 23.49 9.82
CA LEU A 71 3.44 23.56 9.00
C LEU A 71 3.35 24.70 7.95
N PRO A 72 2.27 24.80 7.16
CA PRO A 72 2.06 25.99 6.31
C PRO A 72 2.11 27.30 7.10
N TYR A 73 1.48 27.36 8.27
CA TYR A 73 1.49 28.54 9.13
C TYR A 73 2.91 28.93 9.56
N PHE A 74 3.70 27.97 10.06
CA PHE A 74 5.10 28.17 10.43
C PHE A 74 5.95 28.73 9.28
N VAL A 75 5.79 28.19 8.07
CA VAL A 75 6.53 28.67 6.91
C VAL A 75 6.13 30.10 6.55
N MET A 76 4.85 30.43 6.60
CA MET A 76 4.36 31.79 6.36
C MET A 76 4.88 32.77 7.41
N GLU A 77 4.96 32.35 8.68
CA GLU A 77 5.47 33.16 9.78
C GLU A 77 6.98 33.43 9.65
N VAL A 78 7.79 32.38 9.54
CA VAL A 78 9.26 32.47 9.54
C VAL A 78 9.81 33.07 8.24
N LEU A 79 9.17 32.78 7.10
CA LEU A 79 9.62 33.26 5.79
C LEU A 79 8.88 34.51 5.31
N SER A 80 8.06 35.14 6.16
CA SER A 80 7.32 36.38 5.86
C SER A 80 8.22 37.49 5.29
N ASN A 81 9.44 37.60 5.79
CA ASN A 81 10.42 38.61 5.38
C ASN A 81 11.05 38.32 4.00
N LYS A 82 10.92 37.09 3.47
CA LYS A 82 11.53 36.65 2.20
C LYS A 82 10.45 36.48 1.13
N LYS A 83 10.18 37.57 0.40
CA LYS A 83 9.18 37.59 -0.69
C LYS A 83 9.41 36.45 -1.69
N GLY A 84 8.33 35.74 -2.04
CA GLY A 84 8.34 34.65 -3.03
C GLY A 84 8.62 33.25 -2.45
N LEU A 85 9.42 33.13 -1.38
CA LEU A 85 9.81 31.84 -0.82
C LEU A 85 8.63 31.03 -0.23
N PRO A 86 7.67 31.65 0.51
CA PRO A 86 6.46 30.95 0.92
C PRO A 86 5.60 30.47 -0.27
N GLY A 87 5.58 31.25 -1.36
CA GLY A 87 4.87 30.87 -2.59
C GLY A 87 5.47 29.65 -3.27
N VAL A 88 6.81 29.60 -3.35
CA VAL A 88 7.53 28.41 -3.86
C VAL A 88 7.25 27.18 -3.00
N PHE A 89 7.27 27.34 -1.67
CA PHE A 89 6.93 26.25 -0.75
C PHE A 89 5.52 25.70 -1.00
N LEU A 90 4.52 26.58 -1.08
CA LEU A 90 3.14 26.19 -1.35
C LEU A 90 2.99 25.53 -2.73
N ALA A 91 3.68 26.03 -3.75
CA ALA A 91 3.71 25.43 -5.08
C ALA A 91 4.30 24.01 -5.06
N CYS A 92 5.35 23.75 -4.28
CA CYS A 92 5.92 22.41 -4.11
C CYS A 92 4.93 21.44 -3.45
N ILE A 93 4.19 21.87 -2.43
CA ILE A 93 3.15 21.06 -1.78
C ILE A 93 2.06 20.67 -2.78
N PHE A 94 1.54 21.64 -3.54
CA PHE A 94 0.51 21.36 -4.54
C PHE A 94 1.03 20.45 -5.65
N SER A 95 2.25 20.68 -6.14
CA SER A 95 2.87 19.83 -7.17
C SER A 95 2.98 18.38 -6.70
N GLY A 96 3.50 18.14 -5.48
CA GLY A 96 3.59 16.82 -4.88
C GLY A 96 2.23 16.14 -4.72
N SER A 97 1.25 16.89 -4.22
CA SER A 97 -0.12 16.38 -4.00
C SER A 97 -0.81 16.01 -5.32
N LEU A 98 -0.75 16.90 -6.32
CA LEU A 98 -1.32 16.69 -7.65
C LEU A 98 -0.66 15.52 -8.38
N SER A 99 0.65 15.30 -8.20
CA SER A 99 1.35 14.16 -8.80
C SER A 99 0.81 12.81 -8.27
N THR A 100 0.47 12.77 -6.98
CA THR A 100 -0.08 11.56 -6.33
C THR A 100 -1.53 11.33 -6.75
N ILE A 101 -2.35 12.39 -6.73
CA ILE A 101 -3.76 12.33 -7.15
C ILE A 101 -3.85 11.90 -8.63
N SER A 102 -3.06 12.51 -9.51
CA SER A 102 -3.04 12.17 -10.94
C SER A 102 -2.66 10.71 -11.18
N SER A 103 -1.62 10.21 -10.49
CA SER A 103 -1.22 8.81 -10.58
C SER A 103 -2.32 7.88 -10.07
N GLY A 104 -2.97 8.21 -8.95
CA GLY A 104 -4.05 7.42 -8.36
C GLY A 104 -5.28 7.34 -9.27
N LEU A 105 -5.75 8.48 -9.79
CA LEU A 105 -6.90 8.56 -10.70
C LEU A 105 -6.63 7.78 -12.00
N ASN A 106 -5.44 7.91 -12.58
CA ASN A 106 -5.06 7.19 -13.79
C ASN A 106 -5.03 5.67 -13.56
N SER A 107 -4.48 5.22 -12.43
CA SER A 107 -4.43 3.79 -12.12
C SER A 107 -5.83 3.22 -11.83
N LEU A 108 -6.68 3.96 -11.13
CA LEU A 108 -8.07 3.56 -10.88
C LEU A 108 -8.89 3.51 -12.17
N ALA A 109 -8.76 4.51 -13.04
CA ALA A 109 -9.39 4.49 -14.36
C ALA A 109 -8.92 3.29 -15.20
N GLY A 110 -7.63 2.97 -15.16
CA GLY A 110 -7.08 1.77 -15.80
C GLY A 110 -7.70 0.48 -15.28
N VAL A 111 -7.81 0.32 -13.96
CA VAL A 111 -8.47 -0.85 -13.33
C VAL A 111 -9.93 -0.95 -13.73
N LEU A 112 -10.68 0.16 -13.71
CA LEU A 112 -12.09 0.14 -14.14
C LEU A 112 -12.25 -0.27 -15.60
N ILE A 113 -11.33 0.13 -16.48
CA ILE A 113 -11.40 -0.26 -17.89
C ILE A 113 -11.00 -1.72 -18.07
N ASP A 114 -9.86 -2.14 -17.55
CA ASP A 114 -9.33 -3.47 -17.84
C ASP A 114 -10.07 -4.58 -17.06
N ASP A 115 -10.36 -4.34 -15.78
CA ASP A 115 -10.96 -5.36 -14.91
C ASP A 115 -12.49 -5.35 -14.93
N VAL A 116 -13.12 -4.17 -15.04
CA VAL A 116 -14.59 -4.08 -15.07
C VAL A 116 -15.10 -4.04 -16.52
N TYR A 117 -14.71 -3.05 -17.32
CA TYR A 117 -15.29 -2.86 -18.65
C TYR A 117 -14.92 -3.99 -19.63
N LYS A 118 -13.65 -4.33 -19.77
CA LYS A 118 -13.21 -5.35 -20.72
C LYS A 118 -13.51 -6.76 -20.23
N ARG A 119 -13.10 -7.06 -18.99
CA ARG A 119 -13.17 -8.43 -18.46
C ARG A 119 -14.56 -8.82 -17.96
N LEU A 120 -15.28 -7.91 -17.30
CA LEU A 120 -16.61 -8.22 -16.75
C LEU A 120 -17.73 -8.05 -17.79
N LEU A 121 -17.68 -7.00 -18.62
CA LEU A 121 -18.69 -6.77 -19.68
C LEU A 121 -18.33 -7.41 -21.03
N GLY A 122 -17.14 -8.01 -21.17
CA GLY A 122 -16.72 -8.72 -22.38
C GLY A 122 -16.55 -7.84 -23.63
N ARG A 123 -16.40 -6.51 -23.44
CA ARG A 123 -16.32 -5.56 -24.56
C ARG A 123 -14.87 -5.22 -24.90
N GLN A 124 -14.50 -5.38 -26.15
CA GLN A 124 -13.21 -4.93 -26.65
C GLN A 124 -13.27 -3.46 -27.06
N LEU A 125 -12.25 -2.71 -26.70
CA LEU A 125 -12.09 -1.31 -27.06
C LEU A 125 -10.85 -1.17 -27.95
N THR A 126 -10.98 -0.40 -29.03
CA THR A 126 -9.83 0.07 -29.79
C THR A 126 -8.99 1.01 -28.93
N ASP A 127 -7.66 0.98 -29.08
CA ASP A 127 -6.71 1.78 -28.26
C ASP A 127 -7.06 3.26 -28.21
N GLN A 128 -7.47 3.86 -29.34
CA GLN A 128 -7.88 5.26 -29.42
C GLN A 128 -9.11 5.56 -28.55
N ARG A 129 -10.13 4.67 -28.58
CA ARG A 129 -11.35 4.83 -27.78
C ARG A 129 -11.07 4.58 -26.30
N GLN A 130 -10.19 3.63 -25.99
CA GLN A 130 -9.75 3.38 -24.62
C GLN A 130 -9.11 4.63 -24.00
N GLY A 131 -8.25 5.34 -24.73
CA GLY A 131 -7.63 6.57 -24.25
C GLY A 131 -8.64 7.66 -23.90
N VAL A 132 -9.67 7.85 -24.73
CA VAL A 132 -10.75 8.84 -24.48
C VAL A 132 -11.59 8.44 -23.28
N ILE A 133 -11.99 7.17 -23.20
CA ILE A 133 -12.79 6.66 -22.07
C ILE A 133 -12.00 6.79 -20.76
N CYS A 134 -10.70 6.49 -20.76
CA CYS A 134 -9.84 6.63 -19.58
C CYS A 134 -9.79 8.08 -19.08
N LYS A 135 -9.70 9.06 -19.98
CA LYS A 135 -9.77 10.49 -19.63
C LYS A 135 -11.12 10.86 -19.01
N ILE A 136 -12.23 10.43 -19.61
CA ILE A 136 -13.58 10.70 -19.09
C ILE A 136 -13.76 10.09 -17.69
N VAL A 137 -13.40 8.83 -17.52
CA VAL A 137 -13.47 8.13 -16.23
C VAL A 137 -12.61 8.85 -15.18
N SER A 138 -11.39 9.28 -15.54
CA SER A 138 -10.51 10.02 -14.64
C SER A 138 -11.13 11.34 -14.17
N VAL A 139 -11.80 12.09 -15.07
CA VAL A 139 -12.51 13.33 -14.72
C VAL A 139 -13.68 13.04 -13.76
N LEU A 140 -14.50 12.02 -14.06
CA LEU A 140 -15.63 11.65 -13.20
C LEU A 140 -15.17 11.21 -11.81
N LEU A 141 -14.09 10.43 -11.73
CA LEU A 141 -13.47 10.05 -10.46
C LEU A 141 -12.91 11.27 -9.71
N GLY A 142 -12.32 12.24 -10.41
CA GLY A 142 -11.86 13.49 -9.81
C GLY A 142 -13.00 14.29 -9.17
N VAL A 143 -14.14 14.42 -9.87
CA VAL A 143 -15.35 15.05 -9.31
C VAL A 143 -15.84 14.29 -8.07
N LEU A 144 -15.87 12.96 -8.13
CA LEU A 144 -16.25 12.13 -6.98
C LEU A 144 -15.31 12.33 -5.78
N VAL A 145 -14.00 12.40 -5.99
CA VAL A 145 -13.03 12.67 -4.92
C VAL A 145 -13.29 14.03 -4.28
N ILE A 146 -13.58 15.07 -5.07
CA ILE A 146 -13.95 16.39 -4.54
C ILE A 146 -15.20 16.29 -3.68
N LEU A 147 -16.25 15.59 -4.13
CA LEU A 147 -17.46 15.39 -3.32
C LEU A 147 -17.19 14.62 -2.02
N LEU A 148 -16.27 13.65 -2.03
CA LEU A 148 -15.91 12.87 -0.84
C LEU A 148 -15.10 13.68 0.19
N THR A 149 -14.43 14.78 -0.20
CA THR A 149 -13.68 15.62 0.76
C THR A 149 -14.59 16.21 1.84
N TYR A 150 -15.87 16.47 1.54
CA TYR A 150 -16.85 16.93 2.54
C TYR A 150 -17.12 15.90 3.64
N VAL A 151 -16.93 14.61 3.37
CA VAL A 151 -17.07 13.54 4.36
C VAL A 151 -15.80 13.43 5.22
N VAL A 152 -14.63 13.71 4.61
CA VAL A 152 -13.33 13.61 5.29
C VAL A 152 -13.19 14.59 6.45
N SER A 153 -13.84 15.75 6.39
CA SER A 153 -13.83 16.74 7.49
C SER A 153 -14.37 16.19 8.82
N TYR A 154 -15.17 15.12 8.80
CA TYR A 154 -15.69 14.48 10.01
C TYR A 154 -14.76 13.40 10.58
N LEU A 155 -13.68 13.02 9.87
CA LEU A 155 -12.78 11.94 10.26
C LEU A 155 -11.67 12.38 11.24
N GLY A 156 -11.68 13.64 11.72
CA GLY A 156 -10.67 14.23 12.60
C GLY A 156 -9.28 14.23 11.96
N SER A 157 -8.22 13.85 12.69
CA SER A 157 -6.85 13.81 12.13
C SER A 157 -6.79 13.00 10.84
N ILE A 158 -6.48 13.69 9.74
CA ILE A 158 -6.50 13.15 8.38
C ILE A 158 -5.48 12.03 8.26
N LEU A 159 -4.27 12.22 8.79
CA LEU A 159 -3.20 11.21 8.75
C LEU A 159 -3.64 9.88 9.36
N ASN A 160 -4.22 9.91 10.56
CA ASN A 160 -4.66 8.69 11.25
C ASN A 160 -5.83 8.02 10.49
N ALA A 161 -6.77 8.81 9.97
CA ALA A 161 -7.87 8.29 9.18
C ALA A 161 -7.38 7.61 7.89
N THR A 162 -6.47 8.24 7.15
CA THR A 162 -5.87 7.68 5.93
C THR A 162 -5.10 6.40 6.20
N LEU A 163 -4.25 6.37 7.23
CA LEU A 163 -3.48 5.16 7.58
C LEU A 163 -4.39 4.00 8.01
N SER A 164 -5.46 4.30 8.75
CA SER A 164 -6.46 3.30 9.13
C SER A 164 -7.17 2.73 7.91
N LEU A 165 -7.61 3.59 6.98
CA LEU A 165 -8.30 3.15 5.76
C LEU A 165 -7.37 2.33 4.84
N PHE A 166 -6.09 2.69 4.72
CA PHE A 166 -5.12 1.83 4.04
C PHE A 166 -5.04 0.46 4.70
N GLY A 167 -5.03 0.39 6.03
CA GLY A 167 -5.09 -0.88 6.76
C GLY A 167 -6.32 -1.72 6.41
N VAL A 168 -7.50 -1.11 6.46
CA VAL A 168 -8.81 -1.76 6.20
C VAL A 168 -8.90 -2.34 4.78
N PHE A 169 -8.43 -1.61 3.77
CA PHE A 169 -8.56 -2.03 2.37
C PHE A 169 -7.35 -2.82 1.85
N GLU A 170 -6.12 -2.37 2.13
CA GLU A 170 -4.91 -3.06 1.64
C GLU A 170 -4.65 -4.37 2.41
N GLY A 171 -5.09 -4.47 3.66
CA GLY A 171 -4.90 -5.65 4.51
C GLY A 171 -5.55 -6.93 3.97
N PRO A 172 -6.86 -6.95 3.67
CA PRO A 172 -7.51 -8.13 3.10
C PRO A 172 -6.93 -8.53 1.73
N ILE A 173 -6.59 -7.54 0.89
CA ILE A 173 -5.93 -7.79 -0.41
C ILE A 173 -4.58 -8.46 -0.21
N MET A 174 -3.75 -7.93 0.70
CA MET A 174 -2.50 -8.56 1.11
C MET A 174 -2.73 -10.00 1.56
N GLY A 175 -3.75 -10.23 2.40
CA GLY A 175 -4.08 -11.54 2.93
C GLY A 175 -4.35 -12.57 1.84
N VAL A 176 -5.06 -12.18 0.78
CA VAL A 176 -5.35 -13.06 -0.37
C VAL A 176 -4.07 -13.42 -1.13
N PHE A 177 -3.18 -12.44 -1.36
CA PHE A 177 -1.90 -12.71 -2.01
C PHE A 177 -1.01 -13.64 -1.16
N VAL A 178 -0.90 -13.38 0.15
CA VAL A 178 -0.14 -14.22 1.07
C VAL A 178 -0.74 -15.64 1.13
N LEU A 179 -2.07 -15.75 1.18
CA LEU A 179 -2.76 -17.03 1.13
C LEU A 179 -2.40 -17.80 -0.15
N GLY A 180 -2.50 -17.16 -1.32
CA GLY A 180 -2.20 -17.78 -2.61
C GLY A 180 -0.73 -18.15 -2.80
N PHE A 181 0.22 -17.37 -2.27
CA PHE A 181 1.65 -17.64 -2.43
C PHE A 181 2.16 -18.78 -1.55
N PHE A 182 1.64 -18.88 -0.32
CA PHE A 182 2.21 -19.79 0.69
C PHE A 182 1.35 -21.02 0.97
N PHE A 183 0.05 -21.00 0.63
CA PHE A 183 -0.86 -22.10 0.92
C PHE A 183 -1.40 -22.72 -0.38
N PRO A 184 -0.73 -23.75 -0.93
CA PRO A 184 -1.14 -24.37 -2.20
C PRO A 184 -2.52 -25.02 -2.11
N GLN A 185 -2.98 -25.36 -0.91
CA GLN A 185 -4.30 -25.97 -0.69
C GLN A 185 -5.45 -24.94 -0.76
N ALA A 186 -5.14 -23.64 -0.81
CA ALA A 186 -6.13 -22.58 -0.84
C ALA A 186 -6.86 -22.55 -2.19
N ASN A 187 -8.19 -22.61 -2.15
CA ASN A 187 -9.03 -22.58 -3.35
C ASN A 187 -9.68 -21.18 -3.54
N ARG A 188 -10.29 -20.96 -4.72
CA ARG A 188 -10.94 -19.68 -5.06
C ARG A 188 -12.06 -19.30 -4.08
N ARG A 189 -12.81 -20.27 -3.55
CA ARG A 189 -13.93 -20.04 -2.62
C ARG A 189 -13.40 -19.59 -1.26
N GLY A 190 -12.38 -20.26 -0.75
CA GLY A 190 -11.72 -19.89 0.50
C GLY A 190 -11.08 -18.52 0.44
N ALA A 191 -10.37 -18.20 -0.65
CA ALA A 191 -9.82 -16.86 -0.86
C ALA A 191 -10.91 -15.77 -0.87
N LEU A 192 -12.03 -16.01 -1.56
CA LEU A 192 -13.14 -15.05 -1.63
C LEU A 192 -13.84 -14.86 -0.28
N VAL A 193 -14.15 -15.95 0.44
CA VAL A 193 -14.82 -15.88 1.74
C VAL A 193 -13.90 -15.26 2.79
N GLY A 194 -12.61 -15.62 2.78
CA GLY A 194 -11.58 -15.02 3.64
C GLY A 194 -11.46 -13.52 3.42
N PHE A 195 -11.42 -13.08 2.16
CA PHE A 195 -11.40 -11.66 1.80
C PHE A 195 -12.64 -10.91 2.32
N CYS A 196 -13.85 -11.40 2.03
CA CYS A 196 -15.08 -10.73 2.42
C CYS A 196 -15.26 -10.65 3.94
N LEU A 197 -14.94 -11.74 4.67
CA LEU A 197 -15.04 -11.75 6.13
C LEU A 197 -13.98 -10.87 6.79
N SER A 198 -12.75 -10.88 6.27
CA SER A 198 -11.71 -9.96 6.74
C SER A 198 -12.10 -8.50 6.51
N LEU A 199 -12.62 -8.17 5.33
CA LEU A 199 -13.06 -6.81 5.02
C LEU A 199 -14.20 -6.37 5.95
N ALA A 200 -15.19 -7.24 6.19
CA ALA A 200 -16.29 -6.97 7.12
C ALA A 200 -15.81 -6.75 8.56
N LEU A 201 -14.88 -7.57 9.04
CA LEU A 201 -14.29 -7.45 10.37
C LEU A 201 -13.51 -6.13 10.53
N GLU A 202 -12.68 -5.78 9.56
CA GLU A 202 -11.91 -4.52 9.58
C GLU A 202 -12.81 -3.29 9.52
N PHE A 203 -13.88 -3.32 8.70
CA PHE A 203 -14.87 -2.25 8.69
C PHE A 203 -15.58 -2.12 10.04
N TRP A 204 -15.93 -3.24 10.69
CA TRP A 204 -16.52 -3.23 12.02
C TRP A 204 -15.60 -2.59 13.07
N ILE A 205 -14.33 -3.00 13.10
CA ILE A 205 -13.32 -2.44 14.02
C ILE A 205 -13.11 -0.94 13.73
N PHE A 206 -12.98 -0.56 12.46
CA PHE A 206 -12.81 0.84 12.04
C PHE A 206 -13.98 1.72 12.45
N LEU A 207 -15.22 1.31 12.16
CA LEU A 207 -16.41 2.08 12.54
C LEU A 207 -16.56 2.17 14.06
N GLY A 208 -16.32 1.08 14.79
CA GLY A 208 -16.30 1.07 16.25
C GLY A 208 -15.27 2.04 16.84
N ALA A 209 -14.08 2.12 16.24
CA ALA A 209 -13.04 3.07 16.62
C ALA A 209 -13.44 4.53 16.35
N GLN A 210 -14.12 4.82 15.24
CA GLN A 210 -14.61 6.17 14.96
C GLN A 210 -15.74 6.60 15.92
N ILE A 211 -16.67 5.70 16.24
CA ILE A 211 -17.77 5.97 17.18
C ILE A 211 -17.23 6.20 18.60
N THR A 212 -16.21 5.44 19.00
CA THR A 212 -15.65 5.48 20.37
C THR A 212 -14.54 6.53 20.52
N LYS A 213 -14.21 7.27 19.45
CA LYS A 213 -13.09 8.22 19.40
C LYS A 213 -13.12 9.29 20.50
N ASN A 214 -14.31 9.77 20.86
CA ASN A 214 -14.48 10.78 21.93
C ASN A 214 -14.13 10.25 23.33
N GLN A 215 -14.10 8.93 23.52
CA GLN A 215 -13.71 8.27 24.77
C GLN A 215 -12.20 7.97 24.83
N MET A 216 -11.50 8.09 23.69
CA MET A 216 -10.07 7.81 23.59
C MET A 216 -9.28 9.10 23.65
N LYS A 217 -8.91 9.50 24.87
CA LYS A 217 -8.04 10.66 25.10
C LYS A 217 -6.62 10.29 24.67
N ASN A 218 -6.28 10.58 23.42
CA ASN A 218 -4.89 10.51 22.96
C ASN A 218 -4.05 11.44 23.85
N VAL A 219 -3.18 10.88 24.68
CA VAL A 219 -2.23 11.64 25.49
C VAL A 219 -1.26 12.31 24.54
N ARG A 220 -1.49 13.60 24.28
CA ARG A 220 -0.55 14.45 23.53
C ARG A 220 0.61 14.82 24.46
N LEU A 221 1.78 15.12 23.90
CA LEU A 221 2.86 15.73 24.67
C LEU A 221 2.35 17.04 25.30
N PRO A 222 2.75 17.37 26.54
CA PRO A 222 2.34 18.61 27.17
C PRO A 222 2.85 19.80 26.35
N LEU A 223 1.95 20.73 26.05
CA LEU A 223 2.22 22.00 25.38
C LEU A 223 1.95 23.12 26.39
N SER A 224 2.82 24.13 26.44
CA SER A 224 2.66 25.28 27.33
C SER A 224 2.01 26.45 26.59
N ILE A 225 1.19 27.20 27.30
CA ILE A 225 0.51 28.41 26.81
C ILE A 225 0.97 29.65 27.63
N ALA A 226 1.99 29.47 28.47
CA ALA A 226 2.34 30.42 29.52
C ALA A 226 2.84 31.77 28.99
N ASN A 227 3.24 31.87 27.71
CA ASN A 227 3.89 33.05 27.15
C ASN A 227 3.22 33.60 25.87
N CYS A 228 1.96 33.26 25.59
CA CYS A 228 1.23 33.84 24.45
C CYS A 228 0.75 35.27 24.75
N SER A 229 1.18 36.25 23.96
CA SER A 229 0.89 37.69 24.16
C SER A 229 -0.50 38.15 23.68
N ASP A 230 -1.26 37.29 22.99
CA ASP A 230 -2.61 37.62 22.49
C ASP A 230 -3.69 36.95 23.33
N MET A 231 -3.84 37.39 24.58
CA MET A 231 -5.02 37.03 25.40
C MET A 231 -6.23 37.85 24.96
N THR A 232 -6.96 37.41 23.93
CA THR A 232 -8.36 37.84 23.79
C THR A 232 -9.18 37.07 24.82
N ASN A 233 -9.48 37.73 25.96
CA ASN A 233 -10.48 37.38 26.98
C ASN A 233 -10.89 35.91 27.04
N SER A 234 -9.97 35.05 27.44
CA SER A 234 -10.30 33.69 27.89
C SER A 234 -10.22 33.69 29.40
N THR A 235 -11.34 33.43 30.07
CA THR A 235 -11.39 33.20 31.51
C THR A 235 -10.34 32.16 31.90
N LEU A 236 -9.56 32.49 32.94
CA LEU A 236 -8.60 31.61 33.57
C LEU A 236 -9.33 30.32 33.99
N ALA A 237 -9.26 29.28 33.17
CA ALA A 237 -9.75 27.97 33.56
C ALA A 237 -8.83 27.47 34.66
N ASN A 238 -9.33 27.46 35.89
CA ASN A 238 -8.65 26.84 37.03
C ASN A 238 -8.20 25.44 36.61
N TRP A 239 -6.89 25.23 36.55
CA TRP A 239 -6.31 23.90 36.48
C TRP A 239 -6.69 23.20 37.78
N THR A 240 -7.82 22.50 37.78
CA THR A 240 -8.00 21.43 38.75
C THR A 240 -6.97 20.39 38.39
N THR A 241 -5.92 20.31 39.22
CA THR A 241 -5.03 19.15 39.29
C THR A 241 -5.91 17.96 39.64
N SER A 242 -6.56 17.41 38.62
CA SER A 242 -7.23 16.13 38.72
C SER A 242 -6.09 15.13 38.88
N THR A 243 -5.74 14.83 40.12
CA THR A 243 -5.16 13.56 40.50
C THR A 243 -6.08 12.50 39.90
N LEU A 244 -5.76 12.07 38.69
CA LEU A 244 -6.30 10.87 38.07
C LEU A 244 -5.79 9.73 38.94
N VAL A 245 -6.53 9.45 40.02
CA VAL A 245 -6.63 8.09 40.51
C VAL A 245 -7.02 7.27 39.27
N PRO A 246 -6.22 6.29 38.83
CA PRO A 246 -6.67 5.38 37.81
C PRO A 246 -7.76 4.52 38.47
N THR A 247 -8.99 5.03 38.47
CA THR A 247 -10.15 4.19 38.70
C THR A 247 -10.10 3.18 37.57
N PHE A 248 -9.72 1.95 37.91
CA PHE A 248 -9.88 0.77 37.08
C PHE A 248 -11.38 0.53 36.89
N LEU A 249 -12.04 1.44 36.16
CA LEU A 249 -13.37 1.22 35.60
C LEU A 249 -13.23 -0.04 34.76
N LYS A 250 -14.03 -1.05 35.10
CA LYS A 250 -14.21 -2.30 34.37
C LYS A 250 -14.32 -1.99 32.87
N ARG A 251 -13.20 -2.05 32.16
CA ARG A 251 -13.11 -1.62 30.77
C ARG A 251 -13.84 -2.67 29.95
N ASN A 252 -14.87 -2.26 29.21
CA ASN A 252 -15.57 -3.18 28.32
C ASN A 252 -14.54 -3.69 27.30
N PRO A 253 -14.39 -5.01 27.09
CA PRO A 253 -13.37 -5.55 26.18
C PRO A 253 -13.56 -5.07 24.74
N LEU A 254 -14.78 -4.66 24.37
CA LEU A 254 -15.08 -4.05 23.07
C LEU A 254 -14.45 -2.65 22.92
N ILE A 255 -14.38 -1.87 23.99
CA ILE A 255 -13.73 -0.55 23.97
C ILE A 255 -12.21 -0.72 23.86
N ASP A 256 -11.65 -1.77 24.47
CA ASP A 256 -10.25 -2.15 24.27
C ASP A 256 -9.97 -2.53 22.81
N LEU A 257 -10.84 -3.34 22.19
CA LEU A 257 -10.72 -3.73 20.78
C LEU A 257 -10.79 -2.52 19.84
N TYR A 258 -11.68 -1.56 20.10
CA TYR A 258 -11.77 -0.33 19.32
C TYR A 258 -10.63 0.66 19.57
N SER A 259 -9.82 0.43 20.62
CA SER A 259 -8.62 1.20 20.92
C SER A 259 -7.33 0.62 20.30
N VAL A 260 -7.46 -0.43 19.51
CA VAL A 260 -6.35 -1.03 18.77
C VAL A 260 -5.76 0.00 17.81
N SER A 261 -4.43 0.13 17.83
CA SER A 261 -3.71 1.02 16.92
C SER A 261 -3.94 0.60 15.46
N TYR A 262 -4.09 1.58 14.57
CA TYR A 262 -4.26 1.38 13.12
C TYR A 262 -3.16 0.51 12.49
N MET A 263 -1.98 0.43 13.11
CA MET A 263 -0.89 -0.44 12.65
C MET A 263 -1.24 -1.93 12.69
N TRP A 264 -2.19 -2.33 13.56
CA TRP A 264 -2.64 -3.71 13.71
C TRP A 264 -3.72 -4.13 12.73
N TYR A 265 -4.35 -3.20 12.01
CA TYR A 265 -5.43 -3.50 11.08
C TYR A 265 -4.92 -4.40 9.94
N THR A 266 -3.76 -4.07 9.35
CA THR A 266 -3.18 -4.93 8.30
C THR A 266 -2.84 -6.35 8.78
N PRO A 267 -2.11 -6.55 9.91
CA PRO A 267 -1.88 -7.90 10.45
C PRO A 267 -3.17 -8.68 10.77
N ILE A 268 -4.16 -8.04 11.40
CA ILE A 268 -5.44 -8.68 11.75
C ILE A 268 -6.17 -9.11 10.47
N ALA A 269 -6.23 -8.24 9.47
CA ALA A 269 -6.82 -8.55 8.18
C ALA A 269 -6.14 -9.76 7.51
N VAL A 270 -4.80 -9.73 7.39
CA VAL A 270 -4.02 -10.80 6.78
C VAL A 270 -4.24 -12.13 7.51
N ALA A 271 -4.18 -12.13 8.85
CA ALA A 271 -4.41 -13.32 9.65
C ALA A 271 -5.82 -13.87 9.45
N THR A 272 -6.83 -12.98 9.41
CA THR A 272 -8.23 -13.37 9.18
C THR A 272 -8.40 -14.03 7.82
N VAL A 273 -7.86 -13.44 6.75
CA VAL A 273 -7.92 -14.04 5.40
C VAL A 273 -7.26 -15.41 5.37
N ILE A 274 -6.09 -15.56 6.00
CA ILE A 274 -5.36 -16.84 6.01
C ILE A 274 -6.15 -17.90 6.76
N ILE A 275 -6.58 -17.61 7.99
CA ILE A 275 -7.30 -18.57 8.85
C ILE A 275 -8.60 -19.00 8.18
N VAL A 276 -9.45 -18.03 7.81
CA VAL A 276 -10.75 -18.31 7.18
C VAL A 276 -10.54 -18.96 5.81
N GLY A 277 -9.60 -18.46 5.02
CA GLY A 277 -9.35 -18.95 3.67
C GLY A 277 -8.88 -20.40 3.67
N ILE A 278 -8.04 -20.81 4.61
CA ILE A 278 -7.62 -22.20 4.78
C ILE A 278 -8.80 -23.06 5.22
N ILE A 279 -9.52 -22.68 6.28
CA ILE A 279 -10.67 -23.44 6.80
C ILE A 279 -11.69 -23.70 5.69
N VAL A 280 -12.11 -22.65 5.00
CA VAL A 280 -13.11 -22.75 3.93
C VAL A 280 -12.56 -23.57 2.75
N SER A 281 -11.27 -23.47 2.44
CA SER A 281 -10.67 -24.28 1.37
C SER A 281 -10.70 -25.77 1.70
N TYR A 282 -10.42 -26.15 2.95
CA TYR A 282 -10.56 -27.54 3.39
C TYR A 282 -12.02 -28.03 3.36
N LEU A 283 -12.98 -27.17 3.74
CA LEU A 283 -14.41 -27.50 3.72
C LEU A 283 -15.01 -27.60 2.30
N THR A 284 -14.44 -26.89 1.32
CA THR A 284 -15.00 -26.76 -0.04
C THR A 284 -14.21 -27.50 -1.12
N HIS A 285 -13.44 -28.52 -0.71
CA HIS A 285 -12.38 -29.23 -1.44
C HIS A 285 -11.08 -28.42 -1.63
N PRO A 286 -9.96 -28.85 -1.01
CA PRO A 286 -8.68 -28.19 -1.18
C PRO A 286 -8.16 -28.38 -2.61
N LEU A 287 -7.42 -27.38 -3.08
CA LEU A 287 -6.86 -27.39 -4.42
C LEU A 287 -5.76 -28.46 -4.53
N GLN A 288 -5.76 -29.26 -5.60
CA GLN A 288 -4.79 -30.33 -5.75
C GLN A 288 -3.46 -29.81 -6.32
N PRO A 289 -2.30 -30.35 -5.89
CA PRO A 289 -0.98 -29.84 -6.31
C PRO A 289 -0.68 -29.90 -7.82
N HIS A 290 -1.45 -30.69 -8.58
CA HIS A 290 -1.26 -30.85 -10.03
C HIS A 290 -1.94 -29.74 -10.86
N GLU A 291 -2.90 -29.02 -10.29
CA GLU A 291 -3.65 -27.94 -10.96
C GLU A 291 -2.95 -26.58 -10.84
N ILE A 292 -1.86 -26.50 -10.06
CA ILE A 292 -1.22 -25.24 -9.70
C ILE A 292 0.10 -25.10 -10.42
N ASP A 293 0.26 -23.99 -11.16
CA ASP A 293 1.55 -23.64 -11.74
C ASP A 293 2.55 -23.32 -10.61
N ARG A 294 3.50 -24.25 -10.42
CA ARG A 294 4.52 -24.21 -9.38
C ARG A 294 5.40 -22.95 -9.44
N LYS A 295 5.38 -22.22 -10.55
CA LYS A 295 6.09 -20.94 -10.71
C LYS A 295 5.47 -19.79 -9.90
N LEU A 296 4.21 -19.90 -9.50
CA LEU A 296 3.49 -18.89 -8.71
C LEU A 296 3.58 -19.13 -7.20
N ILE A 297 3.90 -20.35 -6.77
CA ILE A 297 4.01 -20.70 -5.34
C ILE A 297 5.43 -20.40 -4.85
N ILE A 298 5.51 -19.68 -3.73
CA ILE A 298 6.76 -19.49 -3.00
C ILE A 298 6.73 -20.46 -1.83
N SER A 299 7.58 -21.48 -1.87
CA SER A 299 7.71 -22.38 -0.73
C SER A 299 8.30 -21.60 0.43
N VAL A 300 7.69 -21.68 1.62
CA VAL A 300 8.23 -21.06 2.84
C VAL A 300 9.68 -21.51 3.10
N SER A 301 10.01 -22.74 2.70
CA SER A 301 11.36 -23.29 2.75
C SER A 301 12.37 -22.49 1.89
N ASP A 302 12.00 -22.04 0.69
CA ASP A 302 12.86 -21.21 -0.19
C ASP A 302 13.18 -19.84 0.44
N LEU A 303 12.24 -19.27 1.21
CA LEU A 303 12.39 -17.97 1.86
C LEU A 303 13.25 -18.08 3.13
N CYS A 304 13.00 -19.10 3.95
CA CYS A 304 13.79 -19.38 5.15
C CYS A 304 15.22 -19.82 4.82
N CYS A 305 15.43 -20.49 3.69
CA CYS A 305 16.75 -20.93 3.22
C CYS A 305 17.69 -19.79 2.81
N CYS A 306 17.17 -18.58 2.53
CA CYS A 306 18.02 -17.41 2.33
C CYS A 306 18.67 -16.91 3.63
N PHE A 307 18.08 -17.25 4.78
CA PHE A 307 18.51 -16.78 6.11
C PHE A 307 19.06 -17.88 7.01
N LEU A 308 18.92 -19.16 6.65
CA LEU A 308 19.44 -20.30 7.39
C LEU A 308 20.61 -21.00 6.66
N PRO A 309 21.63 -21.50 7.39
CA PRO A 309 22.73 -22.24 6.81
C PRO A 309 22.24 -23.50 6.08
N LYS A 310 22.80 -23.78 4.89
CA LYS A 310 22.40 -24.82 3.93
C LYS A 310 22.14 -26.23 4.52
N ARG A 311 22.74 -26.57 5.67
CA ARG A 311 22.52 -27.85 6.37
C ARG A 311 21.09 -28.06 6.87
N TRP A 312 20.34 -27.00 7.17
CA TRP A 312 18.97 -27.10 7.70
C TRP A 312 17.89 -26.99 6.60
N CYS A 313 18.27 -26.56 5.41
CA CYS A 313 17.39 -26.45 4.25
C CYS A 313 16.89 -27.81 3.74
N GLY A 314 17.69 -28.87 3.88
CA GLY A 314 17.29 -30.22 3.49
C GLY A 314 16.10 -30.75 4.29
N TRP A 315 15.89 -30.26 5.52
CA TRP A 315 14.82 -30.76 6.39
C TRP A 315 13.44 -30.15 6.10
N PHE A 316 13.43 -28.92 5.55
CA PHE A 316 12.21 -28.22 5.12
C PHE A 316 11.88 -28.42 3.63
N ARG A 317 12.78 -29.07 2.88
CA ARG A 317 12.58 -29.42 1.49
C ARG A 317 11.73 -30.69 1.47
N CYS A 318 10.41 -30.55 1.36
CA CYS A 318 9.55 -31.71 1.09
C CYS A 318 10.05 -32.38 -0.19
N ASP A 319 10.50 -33.61 -0.01
CA ASP A 319 11.11 -34.46 -1.01
C ASP A 319 10.21 -34.60 -2.24
N ALA A 320 10.66 -34.03 -3.35
CA ALA A 320 10.13 -34.26 -4.70
C ALA A 320 11.19 -33.77 -5.70
N ASP A 321 12.43 -34.22 -5.54
CA ASP A 321 13.34 -34.33 -6.68
C ASP A 321 12.88 -35.57 -7.46
N ASP A 322 12.51 -35.44 -8.75
CA ASP A 322 13.35 -35.94 -9.86
C ASP A 322 12.65 -35.86 -11.26
N GLU A 323 13.48 -35.80 -12.30
CA GLU A 323 13.26 -36.16 -13.72
C GLU A 323 12.82 -35.16 -14.82
N ARG A 324 12.41 -33.91 -14.55
CA ARG A 324 12.06 -32.98 -15.67
C ARG A 324 12.98 -31.80 -15.94
N ASP A 325 13.79 -31.38 -14.97
CA ASP A 325 14.72 -30.26 -15.17
C ASP A 325 16.04 -30.70 -15.84
N THR A 326 16.37 -32.00 -15.85
CA THR A 326 17.60 -32.54 -16.48
C THR A 326 17.45 -32.69 -18.00
N ASN A 327 16.26 -33.06 -18.49
CA ASN A 327 16.02 -33.32 -19.92
C ASN A 327 15.87 -32.03 -20.76
N GLU A 328 15.40 -30.92 -20.18
CA GLU A 328 15.39 -29.62 -20.89
C GLU A 328 16.80 -29.00 -21.02
N ILE A 329 17.75 -29.42 -20.17
CA ILE A 329 19.14 -28.94 -20.21
C ILE A 329 19.95 -29.72 -21.26
N GLU A 330 19.77 -31.05 -21.38
CA GLU A 330 20.45 -31.84 -22.42
C GLU A 330 19.97 -31.54 -23.86
N MET A 331 18.69 -31.16 -24.02
CA MET A 331 18.16 -30.75 -25.34
C MET A 331 18.66 -29.39 -25.81
N MET A 332 19.07 -28.49 -24.90
CA MET A 332 19.62 -27.17 -25.26
C MET A 332 21.14 -27.16 -25.47
N THR A 333 21.86 -28.22 -25.08
CA THR A 333 23.31 -28.30 -25.25
C THR A 333 23.79 -28.75 -26.64
N HIS A 334 22.89 -29.18 -27.53
CA HIS A 334 23.28 -29.64 -28.86
C HIS A 334 23.29 -28.55 -29.96
N ASP A 335 22.76 -27.35 -29.70
CA ASP A 335 22.57 -26.32 -30.73
C ASP A 335 23.42 -25.05 -30.58
N THR A 336 24.34 -24.95 -29.62
CA THR A 336 25.25 -23.80 -29.55
C THR A 336 26.65 -24.16 -29.08
N SER A 337 27.42 -24.79 -29.97
CA SER A 337 28.88 -24.69 -29.93
C SER A 337 29.32 -23.32 -30.42
N SER A 338 29.61 -22.37 -29.52
CA SER A 338 30.73 -21.41 -29.65
C SER A 338 30.67 -20.26 -28.62
N SER A 339 31.81 -20.04 -27.97
CA SER A 339 32.31 -18.81 -27.30
C SER A 339 31.73 -18.38 -25.94
N ASP A 340 32.58 -18.59 -24.92
CA ASP A 340 33.00 -17.71 -23.82
C ASP A 340 31.98 -17.08 -22.85
N HIS A 341 31.95 -17.74 -21.68
CA HIS A 341 32.15 -17.25 -20.31
C HIS A 341 31.40 -16.02 -19.72
N THR A 342 30.75 -16.35 -18.60
CA THR A 342 30.40 -15.56 -17.39
C THR A 342 29.09 -14.76 -17.39
N THR A 343 28.01 -15.42 -16.99
CA THR A 343 26.81 -14.78 -16.40
C THR A 343 26.69 -15.13 -14.92
N PRO A 344 26.32 -14.18 -14.03
CA PRO A 344 26.17 -14.47 -12.62
C PRO A 344 24.85 -15.21 -12.38
N THR A 345 24.90 -16.20 -11.50
CA THR A 345 23.78 -16.98 -10.97
C THR A 345 22.66 -16.06 -10.47
N THR A 346 21.61 -15.87 -11.27
CA THR A 346 20.37 -15.22 -10.81
C THR A 346 19.61 -16.20 -9.94
N SER A 347 19.36 -15.84 -8.68
CA SER A 347 18.72 -16.74 -7.72
C SER A 347 17.30 -17.11 -8.17
N THR A 348 16.87 -18.33 -7.82
CA THR A 348 15.53 -18.87 -8.13
C THR A 348 14.40 -17.93 -7.71
N PHE A 349 14.60 -17.15 -6.65
CA PHE A 349 13.70 -16.09 -6.20
C PHE A 349 13.48 -15.02 -7.28
N ASP A 350 14.53 -14.63 -8.00
CA ASP A 350 14.46 -13.60 -9.03
C ASP A 350 13.69 -14.08 -10.27
N LYS A 351 13.78 -15.37 -10.58
CA LYS A 351 12.99 -16.01 -11.64
C LYS A 351 11.51 -16.13 -11.24
N LYS A 352 11.21 -16.53 -9.99
CA LYS A 352 9.82 -16.60 -9.46
C LYS A 352 9.19 -15.21 -9.34
N PHE A 353 9.93 -14.21 -8.87
CA PHE A 353 9.46 -12.82 -8.81
C PHE A 353 9.12 -12.27 -10.21
N LYS A 354 9.96 -12.55 -11.22
CA LYS A 354 9.65 -12.23 -12.62
C LYS A 354 8.37 -12.91 -13.13
N LEU A 355 8.12 -14.16 -12.73
CA LEU A 355 6.93 -14.92 -13.12
C LEU A 355 5.66 -14.43 -12.40
N VAL A 356 5.73 -14.06 -11.14
CA VAL A 356 4.61 -13.45 -10.38
C VAL A 356 4.26 -12.07 -10.94
N ILE A 357 5.28 -11.25 -11.25
CA ILE A 357 5.08 -10.01 -12.00
C ILE A 357 4.43 -10.33 -13.34
N LYS A 358 4.91 -11.32 -14.09
CA LYS A 358 4.36 -11.68 -15.40
C LYS A 358 2.96 -12.35 -15.35
N SER A 359 2.57 -12.97 -14.23
CA SER A 359 1.29 -13.70 -14.07
C SER A 359 0.19 -12.82 -13.48
N ASN A 360 0.52 -11.90 -12.57
CA ASN A 360 -0.36 -10.76 -12.23
C ASN A 360 -0.49 -9.76 -13.39
N MET A 361 0.31 -9.94 -14.45
CA MET A 361 0.20 -9.25 -15.71
C MET A 361 -0.59 -10.09 -16.70
N VAL A 362 -1.91 -9.87 -16.74
CA VAL A 362 -2.68 -10.15 -17.96
C VAL A 362 -2.07 -9.27 -19.07
N ALA A 363 -1.20 -9.86 -19.88
CA ALA A 363 -0.84 -9.32 -21.18
C ALA A 363 -1.84 -9.91 -22.20
N PRO A 364 -2.37 -9.10 -23.14
CA PRO A 364 -3.11 -9.64 -24.27
C PRO A 364 -2.19 -10.55 -25.09
N ALA A 365 -2.77 -11.58 -25.70
CA ALA A 365 -2.09 -12.59 -26.51
C ALA A 365 -1.14 -11.96 -27.55
N PRO A 366 -0.03 -12.64 -27.91
CA PRO A 366 0.87 -12.15 -28.94
C PRO A 366 0.14 -12.13 -30.29
N ILE A 367 0.00 -10.93 -30.87
CA ILE A 367 -0.44 -10.76 -32.25
C ILE A 367 0.69 -11.30 -33.13
N VAL A 368 0.41 -12.40 -33.83
CA VAL A 368 1.22 -12.93 -34.92
C VAL A 368 1.25 -11.85 -36.01
N VAL A 369 2.39 -11.17 -36.15
CA VAL A 369 2.65 -10.30 -37.31
C VAL A 369 2.96 -11.22 -38.48
N SER A 370 1.96 -11.54 -39.31
CA SER A 370 2.25 -12.09 -40.64
C SER A 370 2.68 -10.95 -41.55
N SER A 371 3.97 -10.97 -41.89
CA SER A 371 4.56 -10.17 -42.94
C SER A 371 3.94 -10.50 -44.30
N SER A 372 3.30 -9.53 -44.94
CA SER A 372 3.12 -9.52 -46.40
C SER A 372 2.84 -8.10 -46.86
N ILE A 373 3.92 -7.38 -47.18
CA ILE A 373 3.93 -6.14 -47.95
C ILE A 373 3.95 -6.55 -49.43
N PRO A 374 2.98 -6.18 -50.27
CA PRO A 374 3.20 -6.08 -51.71
C PRO A 374 3.68 -4.67 -52.02
N VAL A 375 4.92 -4.60 -52.51
CA VAL A 375 5.45 -3.43 -53.22
C VAL A 375 4.71 -3.33 -54.56
N ALA A 376 4.15 -2.17 -54.87
CA ALA A 376 3.83 -1.79 -56.24
C ALA A 376 3.93 -0.27 -56.40
N ASN A 377 4.79 0.08 -57.37
CA ASN A 377 5.18 1.36 -57.98
C ASN A 377 4.26 2.57 -57.82
#